data_AF-A0A9E6VV11-F1
#
_entry.id   AF-A0A9E6VV11-F1
#
_cell.length_a   1.000
_cell.length_b   1.000
_cell.length_c   1.000
_cell.angle_alpha   90.00
_cell.angle_beta   90.00
_cell.angle_gamma   90.00
#
_symmetry.space_group_name_H-M   'P 1'
#
loop_
_entity.id
_entity.type
_entity.pdbx_description
1 polymer ?
#
loop_
_entity_poly.entity_id
_entity_poly.type
_entity_poly.pdbx_seq_one_letter_code
_entity_poly.pdbx_strand_id
1 'polypeptide(L)'
;MNGKEYPRSVHPAGLVFYNDKGNECGGIALVNVESGEQTMTVFDYSNSEEIGLGKYESEDGSYYEAGISITDRVPLGADIEKVGSVGKERVSISNSNKTATIRLSDPAGKTRILLSVDSAGSPVFQILDTAGKTIFNPLDSLK
;
A
#
# COMPACT_ATOMS: atom_id res chain seq x y z
N MET A 1 -11.73 -7.64 16.57
CA MET A 1 -10.57 -8.57 16.65
C MET A 1 -10.63 -9.36 17.95
N ASN A 2 -10.45 -10.69 17.92
CA ASN A 2 -10.52 -11.58 19.10
C ASN A 2 -11.81 -11.44 19.94
N GLY A 3 -12.97 -11.32 19.27
CA GLY A 3 -14.27 -11.17 19.95
C GLY A 3 -14.58 -9.76 20.49
N LYS A 4 -13.66 -8.80 20.35
CA LYS A 4 -13.93 -7.38 20.65
C LYS A 4 -14.34 -6.62 19.38
N GLU A 5 -15.37 -5.78 19.51
CA GLU A 5 -15.81 -4.82 18.50
C GLU A 5 -15.03 -3.51 18.61
N TYR A 6 -14.70 -2.92 17.46
CA TYR A 6 -14.02 -1.63 17.36
C TYR A 6 -14.81 -0.74 16.39
N PRO A 7 -15.03 0.54 16.71
CA PRO A 7 -15.70 1.46 15.79
C PRO A 7 -14.86 1.63 14.53
N ARG A 8 -15.51 1.57 13.36
CA ARG A 8 -14.85 1.85 12.08
C ARG A 8 -14.71 3.37 11.91
N SER A 9 -13.57 3.80 11.38
CA SER A 9 -13.32 5.21 11.01
C SER A 9 -14.05 5.64 9.74
N VAL A 10 -14.52 4.67 8.94
CA VAL A 10 -15.25 4.88 7.68
C VAL A 10 -16.41 3.90 7.56
N HIS A 11 -17.39 4.24 6.73
CA HIS A 11 -18.56 3.39 6.43
C HIS A 11 -18.51 2.92 4.98
N PRO A 12 -17.78 1.83 4.68
CA PRO A 12 -17.64 1.32 3.32
C PRO A 12 -18.93 0.67 2.82
N ALA A 13 -19.20 0.81 1.53
CA ALA A 13 -20.01 -0.17 0.79
C ALA A 13 -19.08 -1.30 0.29
N GLY A 14 -19.56 -2.55 0.20
CA GLY A 14 -18.78 -3.61 -0.42
C GLY A 14 -19.04 -5.02 0.10
N LEU A 15 -18.01 -5.86 0.07
CA LEU A 15 -18.06 -7.28 0.43
C LEU A 15 -17.00 -7.59 1.50
N VAL A 16 -17.32 -8.48 2.43
CA VAL A 16 -16.38 -8.94 3.47
C VAL A 16 -16.05 -10.40 3.24
N PHE A 17 -14.77 -10.75 3.35
CA PHE A 17 -14.30 -12.13 3.24
C PHE A 17 -14.19 -12.76 4.63
N TYR A 18 -14.70 -14.00 4.77
CA TYR A 18 -14.61 -14.77 6.01
C TYR A 18 -13.91 -16.11 5.76
N ASN A 19 -13.12 -16.57 6.73
CA ASN A 19 -12.60 -17.94 6.73
C ASN A 19 -13.64 -18.95 7.29
N ASP A 20 -13.28 -20.23 7.29
CA ASP A 20 -14.10 -21.36 7.77
C ASP A 20 -14.52 -21.26 9.25
N LYS A 21 -13.79 -20.47 10.05
CA LYS A 21 -14.10 -20.18 11.45
C LYS A 21 -14.97 -18.93 11.64
N GLY A 22 -15.36 -18.27 10.55
CA GLY A 22 -16.17 -17.05 10.56
C GLY A 22 -15.38 -15.78 10.93
N ASN A 23 -14.05 -15.77 10.83
CA ASN A 23 -13.25 -14.56 11.05
C ASN A 23 -13.09 -13.77 9.75
N GLU A 24 -13.25 -12.43 9.82
CA GLU A 24 -12.96 -11.50 8.72
C GLU A 24 -11.49 -11.62 8.30
N CYS A 25 -11.22 -11.73 6.99
CA CYS A 25 -9.90 -11.91 6.39
C CYS A 25 -9.68 -10.92 5.23
N GLY A 26 -10.22 -9.72 5.38
CA GLY A 26 -10.23 -8.67 4.36
C GLY A 26 -11.58 -8.55 3.65
N GLY A 27 -11.57 -7.95 2.47
CA GLY A 27 -12.78 -7.66 1.72
C GLY A 27 -12.57 -6.68 0.57
N ILE A 28 -13.68 -6.24 0.00
CA ILE A 28 -13.76 -5.19 -1.00
C ILE A 28 -14.50 -4.02 -0.34
N ALA A 29 -13.90 -2.84 -0.36
CA ALA A 29 -14.46 -1.62 0.20
C ALA A 29 -14.47 -0.51 -0.86
N LEU A 30 -15.61 0.14 -1.01
CA LEU A 30 -15.81 1.38 -1.74
C LEU A 30 -16.15 2.44 -0.70
N VAL A 31 -15.33 3.47 -0.61
CA VAL A 31 -15.40 4.50 0.42
C VAL A 31 -15.26 5.86 -0.23
N ASN A 32 -16.18 6.76 0.07
CA ASN A 32 -15.95 8.19 -0.12
C ASN A 32 -15.34 8.73 1.16
N VAL A 33 -14.13 9.28 1.05
CA VAL A 33 -13.46 10.04 2.10
C VAL A 33 -13.56 11.53 1.75
N GLU A 34 -13.30 12.42 2.71
CA GLU A 34 -13.40 13.88 2.48
C GLU A 34 -12.56 14.37 1.29
N SER A 35 -11.46 13.68 0.99
CA SER A 35 -10.54 14.08 -0.08
C SER A 35 -10.87 13.47 -1.45
N GLY A 36 -11.77 12.49 -1.53
CA GLY A 36 -12.07 11.79 -2.78
C GLY A 36 -12.66 10.38 -2.61
N GLU A 37 -12.70 9.64 -3.72
CA GLU A 37 -13.19 8.27 -3.76
C GLU A 37 -12.03 7.28 -3.65
N GLN A 38 -12.16 6.31 -2.75
CA GLN A 38 -11.23 5.21 -2.58
C GLN A 38 -11.94 3.87 -2.80
N THR A 39 -11.35 3.01 -3.62
CA THR A 39 -11.77 1.61 -3.76
C THR A 39 -10.60 0.71 -3.41
N MET A 40 -10.81 -0.27 -2.55
CA MET A 40 -9.79 -1.21 -2.11
C MET A 40 -10.34 -2.63 -2.12
N THR A 41 -9.50 -3.57 -2.52
CA THR A 41 -9.61 -4.97 -2.13
C THR A 41 -8.40 -5.28 -1.27
N VAL A 42 -8.63 -5.88 -0.11
CA VAL A 42 -7.58 -6.25 0.82
C VAL A 42 -7.74 -7.71 1.18
N PHE A 43 -6.62 -8.43 1.20
CA PHE A 43 -6.50 -9.76 1.79
C PHE A 43 -5.66 -9.63 3.04
N ASP A 44 -6.23 -10.06 4.17
CA ASP A 44 -5.58 -9.93 5.46
C ASP A 44 -4.89 -11.24 5.87
N TYR A 45 -3.73 -11.10 6.52
CA TYR A 45 -3.30 -12.10 7.48
C TYR A 45 -4.29 -12.16 8.64
N SER A 46 -4.22 -13.24 9.44
CA SER A 46 -5.07 -13.41 10.63
C SER A 46 -5.00 -12.25 11.65
N ASN A 47 -4.02 -11.36 11.55
CA ASN A 47 -3.79 -10.26 12.49
C ASN A 47 -3.31 -8.94 11.84
N SER A 48 -3.23 -8.84 10.51
CA SER A 48 -2.83 -7.61 9.82
C SER A 48 -3.26 -7.61 8.37
N GLU A 49 -3.35 -6.44 7.76
CA GLU A 49 -3.45 -6.35 6.30
C GLU A 49 -2.19 -6.97 5.66
N GLU A 50 -2.33 -7.62 4.49
CA GLU A 50 -1.21 -8.25 3.77
C GLU A 50 -1.08 -7.69 2.36
N ILE A 51 -2.07 -7.96 1.51
CA ILE A 51 -2.08 -7.58 0.10
C ILE A 51 -3.23 -6.62 -0.13
N GLY A 52 -2.91 -5.40 -0.53
CA GLY A 52 -3.88 -4.40 -0.95
C GLY A 52 -3.82 -4.20 -2.46
N LEU A 53 -4.97 -3.99 -3.08
CA LEU A 53 -5.08 -3.43 -4.41
C LEU A 53 -6.21 -2.43 -4.44
N GLY A 54 -6.03 -1.32 -5.15
CA GLY A 54 -7.03 -0.27 -5.11
C GLY A 54 -6.76 0.88 -6.04
N LYS A 55 -7.71 1.81 -6.01
CA LYS A 55 -7.58 3.12 -6.62
C LYS A 55 -8.00 4.20 -5.64
N TYR A 56 -7.48 5.38 -5.90
CA TYR A 56 -7.93 6.62 -5.30
C TYR A 56 -8.07 7.68 -6.39
N GLU A 57 -9.09 8.53 -6.28
CA GLU A 57 -9.30 9.68 -7.15
C GLU A 57 -9.80 10.87 -6.31
N SER A 58 -9.12 12.01 -6.40
CA SER A 58 -9.56 13.24 -5.72
C SER A 58 -10.83 13.79 -6.34
N GLU A 59 -11.65 14.49 -5.55
CA GLU A 59 -12.92 15.06 -6.04
C GLU A 59 -12.74 16.02 -7.22
N ASP A 60 -11.64 16.77 -7.24
CA ASP A 60 -11.30 17.71 -8.31
C ASP A 60 -10.57 17.07 -9.51
N GLY A 61 -10.31 15.76 -9.46
CA GLY A 61 -9.58 15.00 -10.47
C GLY A 61 -8.10 15.38 -10.62
N SER A 62 -7.55 16.22 -9.75
CA SER A 62 -6.14 16.64 -9.79
C SER A 62 -5.16 15.54 -9.39
N TYR A 63 -5.64 14.55 -8.63
CA TYR A 63 -4.86 13.39 -8.21
C TYR A 63 -5.64 12.09 -8.42
N TYR A 64 -4.98 11.13 -9.07
CA TYR A 64 -5.47 9.77 -9.15
C TYR A 64 -4.31 8.79 -9.06
N GLU A 65 -4.60 7.65 -8.42
CA GLU A 65 -3.67 6.57 -8.27
C GLU A 65 -4.40 5.24 -8.38
N ALA A 66 -3.73 4.25 -8.95
CA ALA A 66 -4.12 2.85 -8.82
C ALA A 66 -2.88 2.01 -8.57
N GLY A 67 -3.00 0.96 -7.76
CA GLY A 67 -1.86 0.13 -7.45
C GLY A 67 -2.16 -1.12 -6.65
N ILE A 68 -1.08 -1.87 -6.43
CA ILE A 68 -0.99 -3.05 -5.58
C ILE A 68 0.10 -2.76 -4.54
N SER A 69 -0.19 -3.06 -3.28
CA SER A 69 0.77 -3.00 -2.17
C SER A 69 0.84 -4.35 -1.45
N ILE A 70 2.05 -4.72 -1.03
CA ILE A 70 2.29 -5.88 -0.17
C ILE A 70 3.03 -5.37 1.06
N THR A 71 2.50 -5.68 2.24
CA THR A 71 3.06 -5.26 3.52
C THR A 71 3.61 -6.44 4.31
N ASP A 72 4.64 -6.20 5.13
CA ASP A 72 5.09 -7.18 6.11
C ASP A 72 3.96 -7.44 7.12
N ARG A 73 3.88 -8.68 7.61
CA ARG A 73 2.92 -9.02 8.66
C ARG A 73 3.29 -8.32 9.97
N VAL A 74 2.29 -7.82 10.71
CA VAL A 74 2.49 -7.40 12.11
C VAL A 74 2.86 -8.64 12.96
N PRO A 75 3.93 -8.59 13.78
CA PRO A 75 4.36 -9.75 14.57
C PRO A 75 3.23 -10.38 15.40
N LEU A 76 3.22 -11.71 15.46
CA LEU A 76 2.26 -12.45 16.28
C LEU A 76 2.37 -12.03 17.76
N GLY A 77 1.22 -11.77 18.37
CA GLY A 77 1.15 -11.33 19.78
C GLY A 77 1.46 -9.85 20.01
N ALA A 78 1.72 -9.07 18.96
CA ALA A 78 1.83 -7.63 19.10
C ALA A 78 0.50 -7.01 19.54
N ASP A 79 0.60 -5.97 20.37
CA ASP A 79 -0.54 -5.17 20.78
C ASP A 79 -0.92 -4.22 19.64
N ILE A 80 -1.85 -4.65 18.80
CA ILE A 80 -2.33 -3.93 17.61
C ILE A 80 -2.87 -2.53 17.94
N GLU A 81 -3.36 -2.28 19.16
CA GLU A 81 -3.82 -0.95 19.58
C GLU A 81 -2.64 0.02 19.74
N LYS A 82 -1.42 -0.50 20.00
CA LYS A 82 -0.20 0.29 20.09
C LYS A 82 0.56 0.38 18.78
N VAL A 83 0.60 -0.70 17.99
CA VAL A 83 1.46 -0.79 16.81
C VAL A 83 0.73 -0.56 15.49
N GLY A 84 -0.61 -0.57 15.49
CA GLY A 84 -1.44 -0.53 14.29
C GLY A 84 -1.65 -1.91 13.67
N SER A 85 -2.64 -2.01 12.78
CA SER A 85 -2.99 -3.24 12.05
C SER A 85 -2.32 -3.38 10.69
N VAL A 86 -1.61 -2.34 10.23
CA VAL A 86 -0.95 -2.30 8.92
C VAL A 86 0.55 -2.39 9.13
N GLY A 87 1.19 -3.37 8.50
CA GLY A 87 2.65 -3.50 8.56
C GLY A 87 3.39 -2.54 7.64
N LYS A 88 4.70 -2.71 7.55
CA LYS A 88 5.54 -1.88 6.66
C LYS A 88 5.39 -2.36 5.22
N GLU A 89 5.11 -1.44 4.29
CA GLU A 89 5.10 -1.77 2.86
C GLU A 89 6.46 -2.30 2.41
N ARG A 90 6.46 -3.42 1.69
CA ARG A 90 7.64 -4.07 1.12
C ARG A 90 7.69 -3.98 -0.38
N VAL A 91 6.54 -4.04 -1.03
CA VAL A 91 6.39 -3.97 -2.48
C VAL A 91 5.24 -3.04 -2.79
N SER A 92 5.45 -2.09 -3.69
CA SER A 92 4.36 -1.39 -4.37
C SER A 92 4.55 -1.41 -5.87
N ILE A 93 3.43 -1.58 -6.59
CA ILE A 93 3.32 -1.42 -8.05
C ILE A 93 2.16 -0.45 -8.26
N SER A 94 2.43 0.75 -8.77
CA SER A 94 1.39 1.77 -8.90
C SER A 94 1.56 2.64 -10.13
N ASN A 95 0.47 3.32 -10.49
CA ASN A 95 0.46 4.46 -11.38
C ASN A 95 -0.21 5.62 -10.66
N SER A 96 0.54 6.69 -10.41
CA SER A 96 0.03 7.92 -9.77
C SER A 96 0.28 9.09 -10.69
N ASN A 97 -0.79 9.80 -11.09
CA ASN A 97 -0.70 10.96 -11.99
C ASN A 97 0.20 10.73 -13.22
N LYS A 98 0.00 9.61 -13.92
CA LYS A 98 0.77 9.16 -15.09
C LYS A 98 2.23 8.75 -14.80
N THR A 99 2.61 8.62 -13.54
CA THR A 99 3.93 8.10 -13.14
C THR A 99 3.79 6.63 -12.75
N ALA A 100 4.31 5.74 -13.60
CA ALA A 100 4.37 4.31 -13.32
C ALA A 100 5.53 4.02 -12.38
N THR A 101 5.31 3.21 -11.33
CA THR A 101 6.32 2.92 -10.30
C THR A 101 6.26 1.47 -9.85
N ILE A 102 7.43 0.86 -9.66
CA ILE A 102 7.64 -0.34 -8.84
C ILE A 102 8.67 0.02 -7.77
N ARG A 103 8.32 -0.26 -6.51
CA ARG A 103 9.16 0.07 -5.35
C ARG A 103 9.37 -1.18 -4.51
N LEU A 104 10.62 -1.40 -4.08
CA LEU A 104 10.96 -2.37 -3.06
C LEU A 104 11.55 -1.66 -1.85
N SER A 105 11.02 -1.97 -0.68
CA SER A 105 11.43 -1.39 0.60
C SER A 105 12.10 -2.43 1.49
N ASP A 106 12.87 -1.97 2.47
CA ASP A 106 13.49 -2.79 3.52
C ASP A 106 12.50 -3.09 4.67
N PRO A 107 12.88 -3.88 5.70
CA PRO A 107 11.99 -4.19 6.84
C PRO A 107 11.54 -2.97 7.65
N ALA A 108 12.23 -1.83 7.54
CA ALA A 108 11.81 -0.58 8.17
C ALA A 108 10.83 0.22 7.29
N GLY A 109 10.49 -0.28 6.09
CA GLY A 109 9.65 0.39 5.10
C GLY A 109 10.41 1.44 4.27
N LYS A 110 11.74 1.48 4.33
CA LYS A 110 12.54 2.42 3.54
C LYS A 110 12.83 1.87 2.17
N THR A 111 12.58 2.65 1.12
CA THR A 111 12.85 2.24 -0.27
C THR A 111 14.33 1.91 -0.49
N ARG A 112 14.59 0.80 -1.19
CA ARG A 112 15.92 0.33 -1.58
C ARG A 112 16.07 0.15 -3.08
N ILE A 113 14.98 -0.15 -3.77
CA ILE A 113 14.95 -0.26 -5.23
C ILE A 113 13.75 0.50 -5.74
N LEU A 114 13.96 1.35 -6.74
CA LEU A 114 12.93 2.11 -7.42
C LEU A 114 13.07 1.93 -8.93
N LEU A 115 11.99 1.49 -9.55
CA LEU A 115 11.80 1.50 -11.00
C LEU A 115 10.65 2.46 -11.28
N SER A 116 10.84 3.44 -12.16
CA SER A 116 9.78 4.38 -12.48
C SER A 116 9.89 4.91 -13.89
N VAL A 117 8.75 5.32 -14.45
CA VAL A 117 8.67 6.15 -15.66
C VAL A 117 7.74 7.31 -15.33
N ASP A 118 8.24 8.53 -15.42
CA ASP A 118 7.45 9.72 -15.12
C ASP A 118 6.44 10.06 -16.23
N SER A 119 5.63 11.08 -15.98
CA SER A 119 4.60 11.54 -16.92
C SER A 119 5.14 12.12 -18.22
N ALA A 120 6.44 12.46 -18.29
CA ALA A 120 7.13 12.89 -19.50
C ALA A 120 7.78 11.72 -20.26
N GLY A 121 7.71 10.50 -19.72
CA GLY A 121 8.31 9.30 -20.29
C GLY A 121 9.77 9.09 -19.88
N SER A 122 10.29 9.84 -18.91
CA SER A 122 11.67 9.69 -18.44
C SER A 122 11.79 8.47 -17.53
N PRO A 123 12.62 7.48 -17.86
CA PRO A 123 12.81 6.30 -17.01
C PRO A 123 13.74 6.58 -15.83
N VAL A 124 13.55 5.84 -14.74
CA VAL A 124 14.42 5.82 -13.55
C VAL A 124 14.60 4.37 -13.11
N PHE A 125 15.85 3.99 -12.84
CA PHE A 125 16.22 2.77 -12.13
C PHE A 125 17.20 3.17 -11.03
N GLN A 126 16.85 2.95 -9.76
CA GLN A 126 17.71 3.35 -8.63
C GLN A 126 17.83 2.23 -7.60
N ILE A 127 19.05 2.06 -7.08
CA ILE A 127 19.32 1.37 -5.81
C ILE A 127 19.73 2.43 -4.79
N LEU A 128 19.14 2.40 -3.60
CA LEU A 128 19.34 3.38 -2.54
C LEU A 128 19.96 2.75 -1.29
N ASP A 129 20.83 3.51 -0.61
CA ASP A 129 21.42 3.13 0.68
C ASP A 129 20.45 3.32 1.85
N THR A 130 20.93 3.06 3.07
CA THR A 130 20.11 3.14 4.30
C THR A 130 19.59 4.55 4.65
N ALA A 131 20.25 5.58 4.13
CA ALA A 131 19.86 6.99 4.26
C ALA A 131 18.89 7.43 3.13
N GLY A 132 18.67 6.59 2.12
CA GLY A 132 17.83 6.91 0.96
C GLY A 132 18.60 7.65 -0.14
N LYS A 133 19.93 7.61 -0.12
CA LYS A 133 20.76 8.16 -1.20
C LYS A 133 20.93 7.11 -2.30
N THR A 134 20.77 7.53 -3.55
CA THR A 134 21.08 6.69 -4.72
C THR A 134 22.55 6.29 -4.71
N ILE A 135 22.80 4.98 -4.72
CA ILE A 135 24.14 4.40 -4.84
C ILE A 135 24.37 3.72 -6.19
N PHE A 136 23.30 3.48 -6.95
CA PHE A 136 23.38 3.01 -8.32
C PHE A 136 22.20 3.54 -9.14
N ASN A 137 22.51 4.14 -10.29
CA ASN A 137 21.55 4.49 -11.33
C ASN A 137 22.25 4.30 -12.69
N PRO A 138 21.82 3.35 -13.53
CA PRO A 138 22.50 3.08 -14.79
C PRO A 138 22.45 4.28 -15.75
N LEU A 139 21.48 5.18 -15.61
CA LEU A 139 21.33 6.36 -16.46
C LEU A 139 22.33 7.47 -16.13
N ASP A 140 23.00 7.43 -14.98
CA ASP A 140 24.05 8.39 -14.65
C ASP A 140 25.27 8.26 -15.57
N SER A 141 25.45 7.07 -16.18
CA SER A 141 26.52 6.80 -17.15
C SER A 141 26.22 7.30 -18.58
N LEU A 142 24.99 7.77 -18.83
CA LEU A 142 24.53 8.26 -20.13
C LEU A 142 24.56 9.80 -20.25
N LYS A 143 24.96 10.50 -19.19
CA LYS A 143 25.13 11.96 -19.14
C LYS A 143 26.60 12.32 -19.27
#